data_AF-A0A925E0J5-F1
#
_entry.id   AF-A0A925E0J5-F1
#
_cell.length_a   1.000
_cell.length_b   1.000
_cell.length_c   1.000
_cell.angle_alpha   90.00
_cell.angle_beta   90.00
_cell.angle_gamma   90.00
#
_symmetry.space_group_name_H-M   'P 1'
#
loop_
_entity.id
_entity.type
_entity.pdbx_description
1 polymer ?
#
loop_
_entity_poly.entity_id
_entity_poly.type
_entity_poly.pdbx_seq_one_letter_code
_entity_poly.pdbx_strand_id
1 'polypeptide(L)'
;MKDTPKISHKNHLKLIKDYQGAAKLASLLYVSDTEPGILRKKSGKGFSYSADEKLVKDKNVIARIRKLAVPPAWDAVWICSKENGHIQATGLDAKKRKQYRYHPLWTVLRNETKFHKMLEFGKALPQLRLKMEKDLALKELSEKKVLAAVISLMQRTYIRIGNNSYEKMNGS
;
A
#
# COMPACT_ATOMS: atom_id res chain seq x y z
N MET A 1 5.09 -23.35 0.68
CA MET A 1 4.43 -22.06 0.41
C MET A 1 2.94 -22.31 0.47
N LYS A 2 2.13 -21.52 1.19
CA LYS A 2 0.67 -21.67 1.10
C LYS A 2 0.26 -21.10 -0.26
N ASP A 3 -0.23 -21.97 -1.14
CA ASP A 3 -0.64 -21.60 -2.49
C ASP A 3 -1.71 -20.50 -2.42
N THR A 4 -1.45 -19.38 -3.09
CA THR A 4 -2.48 -18.38 -3.34
C THR A 4 -3.60 -19.07 -4.13
N PRO A 5 -4.88 -18.95 -3.74
CA PRO A 5 -5.96 -19.58 -4.48
C PRO A 5 -5.90 -19.14 -5.96
N LYS A 6 -5.96 -20.10 -6.89
CA LYS A 6 -6.02 -19.81 -8.33
C LYS A 6 -7.33 -19.09 -8.64
N ILE A 7 -7.25 -17.77 -8.79
CA ILE A 7 -8.39 -16.89 -9.07
C ILE A 7 -8.39 -16.51 -10.55
N SER A 8 -9.56 -16.41 -11.17
CA SER A 8 -9.66 -15.97 -12.58
C SER A 8 -9.28 -14.51 -12.74
N HIS A 9 -8.81 -14.12 -13.93
CA HIS A 9 -8.47 -12.73 -14.23
C HIS A 9 -9.61 -11.74 -13.91
N LYS A 10 -10.85 -12.07 -14.30
CA LYS A 10 -12.05 -11.24 -14.00
C LYS A 10 -12.25 -11.04 -12.50
N ASN A 11 -11.98 -12.07 -11.71
CA ASN A 11 -12.10 -11.98 -10.25
C ASN A 11 -10.95 -11.15 -9.66
N HIS A 12 -9.71 -11.28 -10.15
CA HIS A 12 -8.63 -10.38 -9.75
C HIS A 12 -8.96 -8.90 -10.02
N LEU A 13 -9.61 -8.58 -11.13
CA LEU A 13 -10.02 -7.20 -11.45
C LEU A 13 -11.03 -6.64 -10.44
N LYS A 14 -12.00 -7.44 -9.99
CA LYS A 14 -12.95 -7.02 -8.94
C LYS A 14 -12.24 -6.68 -7.63
N LEU A 15 -11.22 -7.46 -7.28
CA LEU A 15 -10.43 -7.30 -6.04
C LEU A 15 -9.48 -6.09 -6.06
N ILE A 16 -9.27 -5.45 -7.21
CA ILE A 16 -8.42 -4.24 -7.28
C ILE A 16 -8.97 -3.13 -6.39
N LYS A 17 -10.30 -2.99 -6.33
CA LYS A 17 -10.98 -1.94 -5.56
C LYS A 17 -11.66 -2.47 -4.29
N ASP A 18 -11.94 -3.77 -4.22
CA ASP A 18 -12.52 -4.41 -3.04
C ASP A 18 -11.43 -4.98 -2.13
N TYR A 19 -10.94 -4.14 -1.21
CA TYR A 19 -9.88 -4.53 -0.28
C TYR A 19 -10.36 -5.50 0.80
N GLN A 20 -11.63 -5.44 1.19
CA GLN A 20 -12.21 -6.34 2.19
C GLN A 20 -12.39 -7.74 1.61
N GLY A 21 -12.96 -7.85 0.40
CA GLY A 21 -13.08 -9.11 -0.33
C GLY A 21 -11.71 -9.72 -0.64
N ALA A 22 -10.72 -8.89 -0.99
CA ALA A 22 -9.34 -9.36 -1.17
C ALA A 22 -8.78 -9.97 0.12
N ALA A 23 -8.96 -9.32 1.27
CA ALA A 23 -8.49 -9.86 2.55
C ALA A 23 -9.17 -11.21 2.84
N LYS A 24 -10.50 -11.28 2.67
CA LYS A 24 -11.28 -12.49 2.92
C LYS A 24 -10.81 -13.68 2.06
N LEU A 25 -10.48 -13.47 0.79
CA LEU A 25 -9.98 -14.52 -0.10
C LEU A 25 -8.61 -15.08 0.34
N ALA A 26 -7.79 -14.26 0.98
CA ALA A 26 -6.52 -14.71 1.59
C ALA A 26 -6.70 -15.26 3.01
N SER A 27 -7.95 -15.48 3.46
CA SER A 27 -8.29 -15.82 4.85
C SER A 27 -7.75 -14.80 5.87
N LEU A 28 -7.68 -13.53 5.47
CA LEU A 28 -7.25 -12.40 6.29
C LEU A 28 -8.44 -11.53 6.67
N LEU A 29 -8.28 -10.81 7.77
CA LEU A 29 -9.20 -9.78 8.24
C LEU A 29 -8.75 -8.42 7.72
N TYR A 30 -9.68 -7.69 7.13
CA TYR A 30 -9.49 -6.27 6.85
C TYR A 30 -9.60 -5.50 8.18
N VAL A 31 -8.54 -4.80 8.58
CA VAL A 31 -8.38 -4.14 9.89
C VAL A 31 -7.81 -2.74 9.70
N SER A 32 -8.14 -1.82 10.58
CA SER A 32 -7.57 -0.46 10.63
C SER A 32 -6.71 -0.27 11.88
N ASP A 33 -5.70 0.60 11.81
CA ASP A 33 -4.91 0.98 12.98
C ASP A 33 -5.61 2.03 13.87
N THR A 34 -6.83 2.39 13.52
CA THR A 34 -7.78 3.13 14.37
C THR A 34 -8.58 2.20 15.29
N GLU A 35 -8.52 0.89 15.08
CA GLU A 35 -9.15 -0.11 15.94
C GLU A 35 -8.26 -0.41 17.17
N PRO A 36 -8.83 -0.96 18.27
CA PRO A 36 -8.03 -1.42 19.40
C PRO A 36 -6.90 -2.38 18.99
N GLY A 37 -5.73 -2.19 19.57
CA GLY A 37 -4.54 -2.97 19.25
C GLY A 37 -3.48 -2.88 20.34
N ILE A 38 -2.32 -3.45 20.05
CA ILE A 38 -1.18 -3.48 20.96
C ILE A 38 -0.31 -2.27 20.66
N LEU A 39 -0.13 -1.39 21.64
CA LEU A 39 0.73 -0.23 21.55
C LEU A 39 2.14 -0.58 22.02
N ARG A 40 3.15 -0.13 21.28
CA ARG A 40 4.56 -0.26 21.66
C ARG A 40 5.03 1.02 22.37
N LYS A 41 5.61 0.88 23.55
CA LYS A 41 6.23 1.98 24.31
C LYS A 41 7.71 1.69 24.53
N LYS A 42 8.56 2.71 24.51
CA LYS A 42 9.98 2.57 24.85
C LYS A 42 10.11 2.30 26.35
N SER A 43 10.94 1.34 26.74
CA SER A 43 11.16 0.96 28.14
C SER A 43 12.61 0.56 28.35
N GLY A 44 13.38 1.42 29.04
CA GLY A 44 14.82 1.24 29.24
C GLY A 44 15.57 1.06 27.91
N LYS A 45 16.30 -0.06 27.79
CA LYS A 45 17.04 -0.45 26.57
C LYS A 45 16.18 -1.13 25.49
N GLY A 46 14.89 -1.32 25.73
CA GLY A 46 13.99 -2.06 24.84
C GLY A 46 12.60 -1.45 24.72
N PHE A 47 11.61 -2.32 24.54
CA PHE A 47 10.21 -1.94 24.35
C PHE A 47 9.29 -2.75 25.27
N SER A 48 8.25 -2.10 25.77
CA SER A 48 7.09 -2.72 26.41
C SER A 48 5.88 -2.63 25.48
N TYR A 49 4.91 -3.52 25.70
CA TYR A 49 3.72 -3.64 24.88
C TYR A 49 2.49 -3.59 25.77
N SER A 50 1.48 -2.81 25.40
CA SER A 50 0.24 -2.68 26.16
C SER A 50 -0.98 -2.80 25.25
N ALA A 51 -2.00 -3.53 25.69
CA ALA A 51 -3.32 -3.59 25.07
C ALA A 51 -4.34 -3.17 26.13
N ASP A 52 -5.23 -2.23 25.78
CA ASP A 52 -6.24 -1.69 26.71
C ASP A 52 -5.63 -1.31 28.08
N GLU A 53 -4.53 -0.56 28.03
CA GLU A 53 -3.74 -0.09 29.18
C GLU A 53 -3.07 -1.18 30.03
N LYS A 54 -3.28 -2.46 29.72
CA LYS A 54 -2.67 -3.60 30.42
C LYS A 54 -1.40 -4.06 29.72
N LEU A 55 -0.38 -4.37 30.51
CA LEU A 55 0.90 -4.87 29.99
C LEU A 55 0.72 -6.27 29.38
N VAL A 56 1.14 -6.42 28.13
CA VAL A 56 1.17 -7.71 27.44
C VAL A 56 2.39 -8.49 27.92
N LYS A 57 2.16 -9.57 28.68
CA LYS A 57 3.21 -10.48 29.20
C LYS A 57 3.27 -11.83 28.50
N ASP A 58 2.29 -12.13 27.64
CA ASP A 58 2.23 -13.38 26.91
C ASP A 58 3.45 -13.52 25.97
N LYS A 59 4.24 -14.58 26.21
CA LYS A 59 5.47 -14.87 25.47
C LYS A 59 5.20 -15.13 23.98
N ASN A 60 4.08 -15.76 23.64
CA ASN A 60 3.72 -16.06 22.25
C ASN A 60 3.39 -14.77 21.49
N VAL A 61 2.61 -13.89 22.12
CA VAL A 61 2.29 -12.57 21.54
C VAL A 61 3.56 -11.74 21.36
N ILE A 62 4.44 -11.68 22.36
CA ILE A 62 5.70 -10.93 22.25
C ILE A 62 6.61 -11.53 21.16
N ALA A 63 6.70 -12.86 21.07
CA ALA A 63 7.48 -13.52 20.02
C ALA A 63 6.95 -13.20 18.62
N ARG A 64 5.62 -13.19 18.43
CA ARG A 64 5.00 -12.76 17.17
C ARG A 64 5.35 -11.32 16.83
N ILE A 65 5.22 -10.40 17.79
CA ILE A 65 5.53 -8.98 17.57
C ILE A 65 6.99 -8.80 17.15
N ARG A 66 7.92 -9.52 17.78
CA ARG A 66 9.35 -9.46 17.41
C ARG A 66 9.60 -9.94 15.98
N LYS A 67 8.89 -10.97 15.52
CA LYS A 67 8.98 -11.47 14.13
C LYS A 67 8.52 -10.44 13.08
N LEU A 68 7.69 -9.46 13.46
CA LEU A 68 7.28 -8.38 12.55
C LEU A 68 8.44 -7.43 12.18
N ALA A 69 9.56 -7.47 12.93
CA ALA A 69 10.73 -6.62 12.73
C ALA A 69 10.35 -5.14 12.53
N VAL A 70 9.50 -4.62 13.42
CA VAL A 70 9.11 -3.21 13.43
C VAL A 70 10.33 -2.37 13.82
N PRO A 71 10.82 -1.47 12.94
CA PRO A 71 12.06 -0.72 13.20
C PRO A 71 12.03 0.00 14.56
N PRO A 72 13.16 0.03 15.29
CA PRO A 72 13.21 0.66 16.61
C PRO A 72 13.03 2.19 16.55
N ALA A 73 13.35 2.81 15.42
CA ALA A 73 13.19 4.24 15.19
C ALA A 73 11.75 4.68 14.88
N TRP A 74 10.78 3.75 14.81
CA TRP A 74 9.39 4.12 14.61
C TRP A 74 8.73 4.60 15.91
N ASP A 75 8.08 5.76 15.83
CA ASP A 75 7.23 6.32 16.88
C ASP A 75 5.77 5.88 16.70
N ALA A 76 4.95 6.09 17.74
CA ALA A 76 3.50 5.87 17.71
C ALA A 76 3.09 4.53 17.08
N VAL A 77 3.76 3.45 17.51
CA VAL A 77 3.58 2.13 16.89
C VAL A 77 2.34 1.44 17.42
N TRP A 78 1.44 1.12 16.50
CA TRP A 78 0.28 0.27 16.69
C TRP A 78 0.56 -1.11 16.07
N ILE A 79 0.16 -2.17 16.76
CA ILE A 79 0.34 -3.55 16.33
C ILE A 79 -1.01 -4.27 16.41
N CYS A 80 -1.40 -4.94 15.33
CA CYS A 80 -2.66 -5.68 15.29
C CYS A 80 -2.65 -6.81 16.31
N SER A 81 -3.74 -6.97 17.07
CA SER A 81 -3.91 -8.06 18.02
C SER A 81 -4.11 -9.42 17.32
N LYS A 82 -4.66 -9.43 16.10
CA LYS A 82 -5.03 -10.62 15.32
C LYS A 82 -3.91 -11.02 14.34
N GLU A 83 -3.49 -12.27 14.36
CA GLU A 83 -2.42 -12.79 13.48
C GLU A 83 -2.80 -12.74 12.00
N ASN A 84 -4.10 -12.89 11.70
CA ASN A 84 -4.65 -12.86 10.36
C ASN A 84 -5.12 -11.46 9.93
N GLY A 85 -4.78 -10.39 10.66
CA GLY A 85 -5.01 -9.01 10.20
C GLY A 85 -4.13 -8.67 9.00
N HIS A 86 -4.70 -8.11 7.93
CA HIS A 86 -3.93 -7.80 6.71
C HIS A 86 -2.83 -6.75 6.95
N ILE A 87 -3.06 -5.80 7.85
CA ILE A 87 -2.03 -4.93 8.46
C ILE A 87 -1.64 -5.57 9.79
N GLN A 88 -0.34 -5.75 10.00
CA GLN A 88 0.21 -6.30 11.23
C GLN A 88 0.77 -5.22 12.15
N ALA A 89 1.33 -4.13 11.60
CA ALA A 89 1.74 -2.98 12.40
C ALA A 89 1.74 -1.69 11.58
N THR A 90 1.57 -0.56 12.26
CA THR A 90 1.81 0.78 11.73
C THR A 90 2.70 1.56 12.69
N GLY A 91 3.27 2.65 12.19
CA GLY A 91 4.06 3.58 13.01
C GLY A 91 4.49 4.78 12.19
N LEU A 92 5.11 5.76 12.85
CA LEU A 92 5.67 6.94 12.21
C LEU A 92 7.18 6.79 12.12
N ASP A 93 7.76 7.00 10.94
CA ASP A 93 9.23 7.05 10.81
C ASP A 93 9.83 8.35 11.36
N ALA A 94 11.16 8.48 11.28
CA ALA A 94 11.88 9.67 11.75
C ALA A 94 11.44 10.97 11.07
N LYS A 95 10.83 10.90 9.87
CA LYS A 95 10.25 12.04 9.15
C LYS A 95 8.75 12.19 9.39
N LYS A 96 8.21 11.53 10.42
CA LYS A 96 6.78 11.49 10.78
C LYS A 96 5.87 10.97 9.65
N ARG A 97 6.41 10.16 8.74
CA ARG A 97 5.61 9.50 7.70
C ARG A 97 5.06 8.19 8.24
N LYS A 98 3.79 7.92 7.99
CA LYS A 98 3.14 6.67 8.37
C LYS A 98 3.69 5.50 7.55
N GLN A 99 4.20 4.50 8.24
CA GLN A 99 4.75 3.28 7.70
C GLN A 99 3.91 2.07 8.12
N TYR A 100 3.99 1.00 7.33
CA TYR A 100 3.14 -0.19 7.49
C TYR A 100 3.99 -1.47 7.45
N ARG A 101 3.58 -2.46 8.24
CA ARG A 101 3.93 -3.88 8.10
C ARG A 101 2.66 -4.64 7.76
N TYR A 102 2.68 -5.40 6.67
CA TYR A 102 1.54 -6.20 6.20
C TYR A 102 1.76 -7.68 6.48
N HIS A 103 0.67 -8.43 6.56
CA HIS A 103 0.72 -9.88 6.54
C HIS A 103 1.31 -10.38 5.21
N PRO A 104 2.20 -11.39 5.17
CA PRO A 104 2.83 -11.84 3.93
C PRO A 104 1.84 -12.21 2.81
N LEU A 105 0.75 -12.91 3.14
CA LEU A 105 -0.30 -13.27 2.17
C LEU A 105 -1.00 -12.05 1.56
N TRP A 106 -1.11 -10.94 2.30
CA TRP A 106 -1.66 -9.70 1.76
C TRP A 106 -0.74 -9.15 0.66
N THR A 107 0.57 -9.13 0.90
CA THR A 107 1.55 -8.67 -0.08
C THR A 107 1.52 -9.51 -1.35
N VAL A 108 1.43 -10.84 -1.22
CA VAL A 108 1.34 -11.76 -2.36
C VAL A 108 0.09 -11.46 -3.20
N LEU A 109 -1.09 -11.46 -2.60
CA LEU A 109 -2.35 -11.21 -3.29
C LEU A 109 -2.36 -9.84 -3.97
N ARG A 110 -1.90 -8.79 -3.27
CA ARG A 110 -1.88 -7.43 -3.83
C ARG A 110 -0.88 -7.28 -4.95
N ASN A 111 0.23 -8.02 -4.94
CA ASN A 111 1.15 -8.02 -6.06
C ASN A 111 0.55 -8.71 -7.29
N GLU A 112 -0.18 -9.82 -7.13
CA GLU A 112 -0.88 -10.48 -8.24
C GLU A 112 -1.91 -9.57 -8.92
N THR A 113 -2.71 -8.83 -8.15
CA THR A 113 -3.70 -7.90 -8.72
C THR A 113 -3.08 -6.81 -9.60
N LYS A 114 -1.81 -6.41 -9.35
CA LYS A 114 -1.10 -5.42 -10.16
C LYS A 114 -0.81 -5.95 -11.57
N PHE A 115 -0.45 -7.22 -11.70
CA PHE A 115 -0.17 -7.83 -13.01
C PHE A 115 -1.43 -7.90 -13.88
N HIS A 116 -2.57 -8.26 -13.29
CA HIS A 116 -3.85 -8.24 -14.01
C HIS A 116 -4.27 -6.83 -14.41
N LYS A 117 -4.03 -5.82 -13.57
CA LYS A 117 -4.27 -4.42 -13.93
C LYS A 117 -3.36 -3.98 -15.09
N MET A 118 -2.11 -4.42 -15.10
CA MET A 118 -1.15 -4.10 -16.15
C MET A 118 -1.56 -4.69 -17.51
N LEU A 119 -2.15 -5.89 -17.53
CA LEU A 119 -2.72 -6.48 -18.74
C LEU A 119 -3.84 -5.61 -19.33
N GLU A 120 -4.80 -5.19 -18.50
CA GLU A 120 -5.90 -4.32 -18.96
C GLU A 120 -5.41 -2.94 -19.40
N PHE A 121 -4.40 -2.40 -18.71
CA PHE A 121 -3.73 -1.17 -19.14
C PHE A 121 -3.10 -1.34 -20.54
N GLY A 122 -2.41 -2.45 -20.77
CA GLY A 122 -1.83 -2.79 -22.08
C GLY A 122 -2.86 -2.82 -23.21
N LYS A 123 -4.06 -3.37 -22.95
CA LYS A 123 -5.18 -3.38 -23.92
C LYS A 123 -5.70 -1.98 -24.24
N ALA A 124 -5.65 -1.05 -23.28
CA ALA A 124 -6.10 0.32 -23.46
C ALA A 124 -5.08 1.24 -24.17
N LEU A 125 -3.80 0.86 -24.19
CA LEU A 125 -2.72 1.69 -24.76
C LEU A 125 -2.93 2.11 -26.23
N PRO A 126 -3.40 1.24 -27.15
CA PRO A 126 -3.58 1.64 -28.55
C PRO A 126 -4.59 2.79 -28.70
N GLN A 127 -5.74 2.70 -28.03
CA GLN A 127 -6.76 3.74 -28.08
C GLN A 127 -6.28 5.04 -27.42
N LEU A 128 -5.56 4.94 -26.29
CA LEU A 128 -4.96 6.10 -25.63
C LEU A 128 -3.98 6.83 -26.55
N ARG A 129 -3.09 6.10 -27.24
CA ARG A 129 -2.10 6.69 -28.16
C ARG A 129 -2.75 7.39 -29.33
N LEU A 130 -3.77 6.79 -29.96
CA LEU A 130 -4.54 7.43 -31.03
C LEU A 130 -5.22 8.72 -30.54
N LYS A 131 -5.73 8.74 -29.31
CA LYS A 131 -6.33 9.94 -28.73
C LYS A 131 -5.29 11.03 -28.47
N MET A 132 -4.13 10.66 -27.93
CA MET A 132 -3.03 11.59 -27.70
C MET A 132 -2.51 12.20 -29.01
N GLU A 133 -2.36 11.42 -30.07
CA GLU A 133 -1.95 11.93 -31.39
C GLU A 133 -2.93 12.99 -31.91
N LYS A 134 -4.24 12.71 -31.84
CA LYS A 134 -5.29 13.67 -32.22
C LYS A 134 -5.24 14.95 -31.39
N ASP A 135 -5.08 14.83 -30.08
CA ASP A 135 -5.10 15.98 -29.18
C ASP A 135 -3.80 16.82 -29.29
N LEU A 136 -2.65 16.20 -29.56
CA LEU A 136 -1.38 16.90 -29.85
C LEU A 136 -1.42 17.68 -31.17
N ALA A 137 -2.18 17.20 -32.16
CA ALA A 137 -2.32 17.84 -33.46
C ALA A 137 -3.26 19.07 -33.46
N LEU A 138 -3.97 19.35 -32.37
CA LEU A 138 -4.81 20.54 -32.24
C LEU A 138 -3.96 21.81 -32.42
N LYS A 139 -4.47 22.82 -33.13
CA LYS A 139 -3.73 24.07 -33.36
C LYS A 139 -3.58 24.88 -32.07
N GLU A 140 -4.68 25.05 -31.35
CA GLU A 140 -4.74 25.84 -30.12
C GLU A 140 -4.18 25.10 -28.91
N LEU A 141 -3.68 25.86 -27.93
CA LEU A 141 -3.23 25.35 -26.64
C LEU A 141 -4.44 25.07 -25.73
N SER A 142 -5.21 24.05 -26.08
CA SER A 142 -6.34 23.59 -25.28
C SER A 142 -5.90 22.68 -24.13
N GLU A 143 -6.76 22.52 -23.11
CA GLU A 143 -6.54 21.58 -22.01
C GLU A 143 -6.20 20.17 -22.50
N LYS A 144 -6.93 19.68 -23.52
CA LYS A 144 -6.69 18.36 -24.13
C LYS A 144 -5.27 18.23 -24.69
N LYS A 145 -4.77 19.27 -25.37
CA LYS A 145 -3.41 19.30 -25.92
C LYS A 145 -2.35 19.31 -24.81
N VAL A 146 -2.58 20.09 -23.75
CA VAL A 146 -1.69 20.12 -22.58
C VAL A 146 -1.64 18.76 -21.89
N LEU A 147 -2.79 18.13 -21.64
CA LEU A 147 -2.86 16.79 -21.03
C LEU A 147 -2.16 15.75 -21.91
N ALA A 148 -2.37 15.76 -23.22
CA ALA A 148 -1.70 14.85 -24.14
C ALA A 148 -0.17 15.06 -24.16
N ALA A 149 0.29 16.32 -24.07
CA ALA A 149 1.71 16.65 -23.96
C ALA A 149 2.32 16.15 -22.66
N VAL A 150 1.66 16.34 -21.51
CA VAL A 150 2.11 15.84 -20.21
C VAL A 150 2.19 14.31 -20.23
N ILE A 151 1.15 13.62 -20.71
CA ILE A 151 1.14 12.15 -20.78
C ILE A 151 2.24 11.66 -21.73
N SER A 152 2.45 12.33 -22.88
CA SER A 152 3.51 11.99 -23.83
C SER A 152 4.90 12.13 -23.21
N LEU A 153 5.14 13.22 -22.47
CA LEU A 153 6.38 13.44 -21.75
C LEU A 153 6.59 12.31 -20.73
N MET A 154 5.61 12.03 -19.88
CA MET A 154 5.66 10.93 -18.91
C MET A 154 5.92 9.57 -19.57
N GLN A 155 5.30 9.28 -20.71
CA GLN A 155 5.50 8.01 -21.42
C GLN A 155 6.92 7.89 -21.99
N ARG A 156 7.53 8.99 -22.45
CA ARG A 156 8.85 9.00 -23.09
C ARG A 156 10.00 9.01 -22.08
N THR A 157 9.82 9.70 -20.97
CA THR A 157 10.89 9.92 -19.98
C THR A 157 10.71 9.09 -18.71
N TYR A 158 9.55 8.45 -18.53
CA TYR A 158 9.17 7.70 -17.32
C TYR A 158 9.21 8.55 -16.04
N ILE A 159 9.12 9.87 -16.18
CA ILE A 159 9.04 10.78 -15.04
C ILE A 159 7.74 10.54 -14.26
N ARG A 160 7.81 10.80 -12.96
CA ARG A 160 6.62 10.82 -12.10
C ARG A 160 5.81 12.09 -12.38
N ILE A 161 4.52 12.04 -12.09
CA ILE A 161 3.62 13.21 -12.19
C ILE A 161 4.12 14.39 -11.33
N GLY A 162 4.80 14.09 -10.22
CA GLY A 162 5.13 15.08 -9.20
C GLY A 162 4.01 15.21 -8.16
N ASN A 163 4.32 15.86 -7.04
CA ASN A 163 3.35 16.16 -5.98
C ASN A 163 3.79 17.43 -5.26
N ASN A 164 2.95 18.47 -5.29
CA ASN A 164 3.24 19.78 -4.69
C ASN A 164 3.59 19.70 -3.19
N SER A 165 3.04 18.72 -2.46
CA SER A 165 3.41 18.49 -1.06
C SER A 165 4.84 17.96 -0.92
N TYR A 166 5.29 17.12 -1.85
CA TYR A 166 6.65 16.58 -1.85
C TYR A 166 7.68 17.63 -2.26
N GLU A 167 7.35 18.46 -3.25
CA GLU A 167 8.18 19.58 -3.70
C GLU A 167 8.47 20.54 -2.53
N LYS A 168 7.43 20.98 -1.82
CA LYS A 168 7.59 21.88 -0.65
C LYS A 168 8.40 21.28 0.49
N MET A 169 8.32 19.97 0.70
CA MET A 169 8.99 19.29 1.82
C MET A 169 10.42 18.85 1.51
N ASN A 170 10.75 18.56 0.24
CA ASN A 170 12.03 17.93 -0.12
C ASN A 170 12.73 18.58 -1.33
N GLY A 171 12.17 19.63 -1.94
CA GLY A 171 12.74 20.30 -3.11
C GLY A 171 12.75 19.45 -4.39
N SER A 172 11.87 18.46 -4.48
CA SER A 172 11.80 17.45 -5.56
C SER A 172 10.66 17.67 -6.53
#